data_AF-A0A9X2AMW8-F1
#
_entry.id   AF-A0A9X2AMW8-F1
#
_cell.length_a   1.000
_cell.length_b   1.000
_cell.length_c   1.000
_cell.angle_alpha   90.00
_cell.angle_beta   90.00
_cell.angle_gamma   90.00
#
_symmetry.space_group_name_H-M   'P 1'
#
loop_
_entity.id
_entity.type
_entity.pdbx_description
1 polymer ?
#
loop_
_entity_poly.entity_id
_entity_poly.type
_entity_poly.pdbx_seq_one_letter_code
_entity_poly.pdbx_strand_id
1 'polypeptide(L)' 'MGAAGPAAPGGARPDAAGDLCEGCFRTLDEIAGWSRMDDEAKRAVWALIERRAGLVEA' A
#
# COMPACT_ATOMS: atom_id res chain seq x y z
N MET A 1 23.24 -10.85 -10.74
CA MET A 1 22.14 -11.05 -9.79
C MET A 1 21.69 -9.68 -9.33
N GLY A 2 20.47 -9.27 -9.67
CA GLY A 2 19.87 -7.98 -9.30
C GLY A 2 19.89 -6.88 -10.37
N ALA A 3 19.24 -7.10 -11.52
CA ALA A 3 18.89 -5.99 -12.40
C ALA A 3 17.66 -5.27 -11.81
N ALA A 4 17.88 -4.11 -11.19
CA ALA A 4 16.81 -3.17 -10.90
C ALA A 4 16.27 -2.65 -12.23
N GLY A 5 15.18 -3.25 -12.71
CA GLY A 5 14.46 -2.80 -13.90
C GLY A 5 13.95 -1.37 -13.71
N PRO A 6 13.91 -0.57 -14.80
CA PRO A 6 13.59 0.85 -14.71
C PRO A 6 12.16 1.03 -14.19
N ALA A 7 12.02 1.97 -13.26
CA ALA A 7 10.73 2.44 -12.78
C ALA A 7 9.89 2.92 -13.97
N ALA A 8 8.77 2.23 -14.23
CA ALA A 8 7.76 2.73 -15.14
C ALA A 8 7.09 3.95 -14.51
N PRO A 9 6.99 5.11 -15.18
CA PRO A 9 6.16 6.21 -14.71
C PRO A 9 4.70 5.91 -15.02
N GLY A 10 4.08 5.07 -14.17
CA GLY A 10 2.64 4.85 -14.17
C GLY A 10 1.94 5.99 -13.45
N GLY A 11 1.63 7.07 -14.17
CA GLY A 11 0.81 8.15 -13.64
C GLY A 11 -0.61 7.66 -13.33
N ALA A 12 -0.88 7.39 -12.05
CA ALA A 12 -2.24 7.30 -11.52
C ALA A 12 -2.62 8.67 -10.96
N ARG A 13 -3.77 9.21 -11.38
CA ARG A 13 -4.34 10.43 -10.79
C ARG A 13 -4.77 10.11 -9.36
N PRO A 14 -4.49 10.96 -8.35
CA PRO A 14 -5.11 10.82 -7.04
C PRO A 14 -6.59 11.19 -7.18
N ASP A 15 -7.48 10.22 -6.97
CA ASP A 15 -8.89 10.49 -6.77
C ASP A 15 -9.09 10.68 -5.26
N ALA A 16 -9.51 11.88 -4.87
CA ALA A 16 -9.54 12.37 -3.50
C ALA A 16 -10.49 11.61 -2.54
N ALA A 17 -11.04 10.45 -2.92
CA ALA A 17 -11.76 9.54 -2.03
C ALA A 17 -11.63 8.04 -2.41
N GLY A 18 -10.86 7.69 -3.45
CA GLY A 18 -10.80 6.34 -4.04
C GLY A 18 -9.52 5.54 -3.77
N ASP A 19 -8.66 5.99 -2.86
CA ASP A 19 -7.29 5.51 -2.71
C ASP A 19 -7.11 4.12 -2.08
N LEU A 20 -8.18 3.36 -1.77
CA LEU A 20 -8.07 2.06 -1.11
C LEU A 20 -8.64 0.94 -1.95
N CYS A 21 -7.88 -0.14 -2.10
CA CYS A 21 -8.35 -1.38 -2.73
C CYS A 21 -9.47 -2.00 -1.87
N GLU A 22 -10.65 -2.21 -2.45
CA GLU A 22 -11.82 -2.80 -1.77
C GLU A 22 -11.58 -4.19 -1.16
N GLY A 23 -10.62 -4.95 -1.69
CA GLY A 23 -10.29 -6.29 -1.18
C GLY A 23 -9.15 -6.32 -0.17
N CYS A 24 -8.27 -5.30 -0.16
CA CYS A 24 -7.05 -5.31 0.66
C CYS A 24 -6.94 -4.11 1.62
N PHE A 25 -7.81 -3.12 1.49
CA PHE A 25 -7.80 -1.84 2.22
C PHE A 25 -6.43 -1.14 2.26
N ARG A 26 -5.63 -1.36 1.20
CA ARG A 26 -4.33 -0.74 0.96
C ARG A 26 -4.39 0.24 -0.19
N THR A 27 -3.52 1.24 -0.14
CA THR A 27 -3.31 2.19 -1.22
C THR A 27 -2.49 1.59 -2.35
N LEU A 28 -2.66 2.15 -3.55
CA LEU A 28 -1.86 1.74 -4.72
C LEU A 28 -0.36 1.95 -4.48
N ASP A 29 0.03 2.99 -3.74
CA ASP A 29 1.42 3.25 -3.39
C ASP A 29 1.97 2.19 -2.42
N GLU A 30 1.19 1.82 -1.39
CA GLU A 30 1.53 0.71 -0.47
C GLU A 30 1.67 -0.62 -1.21
N ILE A 31 0.85 -0.87 -2.25
CA ILE A 31 0.91 -2.07 -3.08
C ILE A 31 2.15 -2.05 -4.00
N ALA A 32 2.42 -0.92 -4.66
CA ALA A 32 3.56 -0.76 -5.56
C ALA A 32 4.91 -0.78 -4.80
N GLY A 33 4.93 -0.28 -3.56
CA GLY A 33 6.08 -0.28 -2.67
C GLY A 33 6.26 -1.55 -1.84
N TRP A 34 5.26 -2.44 -1.79
CA TRP A 34 5.21 -3.56 -0.83
C TRP A 34 6.47 -4.43 -0.79
N SER A 35 6.98 -4.81 -1.96
CA SER A 35 8.17 -5.67 -2.08
C SER A 35 9.46 -4.99 -1.62
N ARG A 36 9.48 -3.66 -1.55
CA ARG A 36 10.62 -2.83 -1.12
C ARG A 36 10.51 -2.38 0.34
N MET A 37 9.36 -2.55 0.97
CA MET A 37 9.15 -2.19 2.38
C MET A 37 9.83 -3.18 3.32
N ASP A 38 10.48 -2.65 4.35
CA ASP A 38 10.97 -3.42 5.49
C ASP A 38 9.82 -3.95 6.34
N ASP A 39 10.09 -4.97 7.15
CA ASP A 39 9.07 -5.62 7.97
C ASP A 39 8.37 -4.67 8.94
N GLU A 40 9.07 -3.65 9.44
CA GLU A 40 8.47 -2.64 10.31
C GLU A 40 7.48 -1.74 9.56
N ALA A 41 7.84 -1.30 8.35
CA ALA A 41 6.94 -0.54 7.49
C ALA A 41 5.72 -1.38 7.07
N LYS A 42 5.92 -2.66 6.77
CA LYS A 42 4.82 -3.60 6.49
C LYS A 42 3.88 -3.72 7.68
N ARG A 43 4.39 -3.87 8.91
CA ARG A 43 3.57 -3.91 10.13
C ARG A 43 2.74 -2.63 10.32
N ALA A 44 3.33 -1.46 10.08
CA ALA A 44 2.61 -0.20 10.15
C ALA A 44 1.45 -0.13 9.14
N VAL A 45 1.67 -0.60 7.91
CA VAL A 45 0.61 -0.70 6.89
C VAL A 45 -0.49 -1.68 7.32
N TRP A 46 -0.15 -2.83 7.92
CA TRP A 46 -1.15 -3.76 8.46
C TRP A 46 -2.02 -3.12 9.55
N ALA A 47 -1.42 -2.40 10.50
CA ALA A 47 -2.18 -1.69 11.52
C ALA A 47 -3.14 -0.66 10.90
N LEU A 48 -2.72 0.03 9.83
CA LEU A 48 -3.59 0.95 9.10
C LEU A 48 -4.73 0.22 8.37
N ILE A 49 -4.46 -0.93 7.75
CA ILE A 49 -5.49 -1.79 7.12
C ILE A 49 -6.54 -2.19 8.15
N GLU A 50 -6.14 -2.68 9.32
CA GLU A 50 -7.06 -3.10 10.37
C GLU A 50 -7.98 -1.96 10.80
N ARG A 51 -7.45 -0.74 10.91
CA ARG A 51 -8.20 0.47 11.25
C ARG A 51 -9.17 0.87 10.14
N ARG A 52 -8.73 0.81 8.88
CA ARG A 52 -9.54 1.13 7.70
C ARG A 52 -10.66 0.11 7.48
N ALA A 53 -10.39 -1.16 7.77
CA ALA A 53 -11.34 -2.27 7.65
C ALA A 53 -12.29 -2.41 8.86
N GLY A 54 -12.10 -1.61 9.92
CA GLY A 54 -12.89 -1.71 11.15
C GLY A 54 -12.68 -3.02 11.91
N LEU A 55 -11.51 -3.66 11.74
CA LEU A 55 -11.16 -4.92 12.41
C LEU A 55 -10.58 -4.69 13.80
N VAL A 56 -10.01 -3.51 14.06
CA VAL A 56 -9.53 -3.10 15.36
C VAL A 56 -10.41 -2.00 15.92
N GLU A 57 -11.22 -2.38 16.90
CA GLU A 57 -11.97 -1.45 17.76
C GLU A 57 -11.13 -1.15 19.02
N ALA A 58 -11.39 0.00 19.66
CA ALA A 58 -10.60 0.59 20.76
C ALA A 58 -10.40 -0.31 21.99
#